data_AF-A0AAP9YCX1-F1
#
_entry.id   AF-A0AAP9YCX1-F1
#
_cell.length_a   1.000
_cell.length_b   1.000
_cell.length_c   1.000
_cell.angle_alpha   90.00
_cell.angle_beta   90.00
_cell.angle_gamma   90.00
#
_symmetry.space_group_name_H-M   'P 1'
#
loop_
_entity.id
_entity.type
_entity.pdbx_description
1 polymer ?
#
loop_
_entity_poly.entity_id
_entity_poly.type
_entity_poly.pdbx_seq_one_letter_code
_entity_poly.pdbx_strand_id
1 'polypeptide(L)'
;MPTWLRWLLTVPSACLAWVATAFTGMVLHAHAERAWCPAEDFISGYCMNQAVQGRLDLLITVFAGLSAVAVIDAAVAMAPARKRAVAWCTLAVGGAFAALLGFGSPEFHAAVSLGALACIGLSLRGRRRAVSRT
;
A
#
# COMPACT_ATOMS: atom_id res chain seq x y z
N MET A 1 -13.69 -21.53 10.09
CA MET A 1 -13.23 -21.63 8.69
C MET A 1 -12.10 -22.64 8.58
N PRO A 2 -12.14 -23.56 7.60
CA PRO A 2 -11.04 -24.48 7.33
C PRO A 2 -9.74 -23.73 7.03
N THR A 3 -8.60 -24.30 7.42
CA THR A 3 -7.27 -23.71 7.21
C THR A 3 -6.94 -23.53 5.72
N TRP A 4 -7.33 -24.48 4.87
CA TRP A 4 -7.11 -24.41 3.43
C TRP A 4 -7.88 -23.24 2.78
N LEU A 5 -9.12 -22.98 3.22
CA LEU A 5 -9.94 -21.89 2.70
C LEU A 5 -9.34 -20.52 3.06
N ARG A 6 -8.76 -20.41 4.26
CA ARG A 6 -8.06 -19.18 4.69
C ARG A 6 -6.82 -18.90 3.84
N TRP A 7 -6.08 -19.93 3.44
CA TRP A 7 -4.97 -19.78 2.50
C TRP A 7 -5.45 -19.35 1.11
N LEU A 8 -6.55 -19.93 0.61
CA LEU A 8 -7.15 -19.55 -0.66
C LEU A 8 -7.59 -18.08 -0.66
N LEU A 9 -8.14 -17.58 0.45
CA LEU A 9 -8.61 -16.20 0.62
C LEU A 9 -7.49 -15.16 0.78
N THR A 10 -6.25 -15.59 1.04
CA THR A 10 -5.11 -14.69 1.22
C THR A 10 -4.88 -13.82 -0.01
N VAL A 11 -4.83 -14.43 -1.20
CA VAL A 11 -4.57 -13.72 -2.46
C VAL A 11 -5.74 -12.80 -2.85
N PRO A 12 -7.02 -13.25 -2.87
CA PRO A 12 -8.15 -12.36 -3.12
C PRO A 12 -8.22 -11.19 -2.15
N SER A 13 -7.94 -11.41 -0.86
CA SER A 13 -7.98 -10.33 0.14
C SER A 13 -6.89 -9.28 -0.10
N ALA A 14 -5.69 -9.70 -0.50
CA ALA A 14 -4.59 -8.82 -0.87
C ALA A 14 -4.94 -8.01 -2.13
N CYS A 15 -5.50 -8.66 -3.15
CA CYS A 15 -5.96 -7.98 -4.37
C CYS A 15 -7.06 -6.95 -4.07
N LEU A 16 -8.06 -7.32 -3.24
CA LEU A 16 -9.12 -6.40 -2.84
C LEU A 16 -8.58 -5.21 -2.05
N ALA A 17 -7.62 -5.42 -1.15
CA ALA A 17 -6.97 -4.35 -0.41
C ALA A 17 -6.23 -3.38 -1.36
N TRP A 18 -5.47 -3.93 -2.31
CA TRP A 18 -4.79 -3.13 -3.34
C TRP A 18 -5.80 -2.31 -4.14
N VAL A 19 -6.83 -2.94 -4.70
CA VAL A 19 -7.89 -2.27 -5.47
C VAL A 19 -8.57 -1.17 -4.65
N ALA A 20 -8.97 -1.46 -3.40
CA ALA A 20 -9.62 -0.49 -2.53
C ALA A 20 -8.74 0.75 -2.28
N THR A 21 -7.45 0.55 -1.98
CA THR A 21 -6.51 1.66 -1.79
C THR A 21 -6.25 2.45 -3.06
N ALA A 22 -6.13 1.77 -4.21
CA ALA A 22 -5.91 2.42 -5.50
C ALA A 22 -7.11 3.30 -5.88
N PHE A 23 -8.33 2.77 -5.80
CA PHE A 23 -9.55 3.55 -6.05
C PHE A 23 -9.69 4.72 -5.09
N THR A 24 -9.40 4.52 -3.81
CA THR A 24 -9.43 5.61 -2.81
C THR A 24 -8.42 6.70 -3.17
N GLY A 25 -7.20 6.32 -3.56
CA GLY A 25 -6.17 7.26 -4.02
C GLY A 25 -6.60 8.03 -5.26
N MET A 26 -7.16 7.36 -6.28
CA MET A 26 -7.66 7.99 -7.50
C MET A 26 -8.79 9.00 -7.23
N VAL A 27 -9.78 8.61 -6.41
CA VAL A 27 -10.89 9.49 -6.04
C VAL A 27 -10.38 10.71 -5.29
N LEU A 28 -9.51 10.51 -4.30
CA LEU A 28 -8.97 11.62 -3.51
C LEU A 28 -8.10 12.54 -4.37
N HIS A 29 -7.31 11.98 -5.29
CA HIS A 29 -6.49 12.75 -6.22
C HIS A 29 -7.36 13.62 -7.15
N ALA A 30 -8.43 13.05 -7.72
CA ALA A 30 -9.36 13.80 -8.58
C ALA A 30 -10.09 14.92 -7.82
N HIS A 31 -10.47 14.69 -6.56
CA HIS A 31 -11.05 15.72 -5.71
C HIS A 31 -10.03 16.80 -5.32
N ALA A 32 -8.80 16.39 -5.00
CA ALA A 32 -7.72 17.29 -4.63
C ALA A 32 -7.30 18.20 -5.79
N GLU A 33 -7.21 17.67 -7.01
CA GLU A 33 -6.91 18.45 -8.22
C GLU A 33 -7.92 19.59 -8.39
N ARG A 34 -9.22 19.27 -8.31
CA ARG A 34 -10.30 20.25 -8.46
C ARG A 34 -10.36 21.27 -7.32
N ALA A 35 -9.97 20.87 -6.11
CA ALA A 35 -10.01 21.73 -4.94
C ALA A 35 -8.80 22.66 -4.83
N TRP A 36 -7.64 22.24 -5.32
CA TRP A 36 -6.39 22.98 -5.17
C TRP A 36 -6.00 23.79 -6.41
N CYS A 37 -6.51 23.45 -7.60
CA CYS A 37 -6.18 24.18 -8.81
C CYS A 37 -6.96 25.50 -8.89
N PRO A 38 -6.28 26.66 -9.05
CA PRO A 38 -6.94 27.90 -9.40
C PRO A 38 -7.66 27.78 -10.74
N ALA A 39 -8.78 28.50 -10.91
CA ALA A 39 -9.55 28.46 -12.15
C ALA A 39 -8.74 28.97 -13.36
N GLU A 40 -7.83 29.93 -13.17
CA GLU A 40 -6.94 30.42 -14.23
C GLU A 40 -5.92 29.38 -14.74
N ASP A 41 -5.53 28.41 -13.90
CA ASP A 41 -4.51 27.41 -14.22
C ASP A 41 -5.12 26.08 -14.72
N PHE A 42 -6.45 26.01 -14.84
CA PHE A 42 -7.17 24.84 -15.29
C PHE A 42 -7.38 24.87 -16.81
N ILE A 43 -6.49 24.21 -17.54
CA ILE A 43 -6.47 24.24 -19.01
C ILE A 43 -6.76 22.82 -19.52
N SER A 44 -7.75 22.69 -20.40
CA SER A 44 -8.11 21.43 -21.07
C SER A 44 -8.41 20.25 -20.13
N GLY A 45 -8.96 20.53 -18.94
CA GLY A 45 -9.35 19.48 -17.98
C GLY A 45 -8.25 19.05 -17.02
N TYR A 46 -7.07 19.69 -17.04
CA TYR A 46 -5.94 19.39 -16.16
C TYR A 46 -5.41 20.64 -15.48
N CYS A 47 -4.88 20.46 -14.27
CA CYS A 47 -4.18 21.54 -13.57
C CYS A 47 -2.74 21.71 -14.08
N MET A 48 -2.41 22.90 -14.60
CA MET A 48 -1.05 23.21 -15.09
C MET A 48 -0.13 23.81 -14.01
N ASN A 49 -0.67 24.10 -12.83
CA ASN A 49 0.10 24.67 -11.73
C ASN A 49 1.08 23.64 -11.13
N GLN A 50 2.38 23.87 -11.33
CA GLN A 50 3.45 22.98 -10.87
C GLN A 50 3.47 22.76 -9.36
N ALA A 51 3.09 23.76 -8.55
CA ALA A 51 3.04 23.62 -7.09
C ALA A 51 1.89 22.67 -6.66
N VAL A 52 0.78 22.69 -7.41
CA VAL A 52 -0.35 21.77 -7.19
C VAL A 52 0.03 20.36 -7.64
N GLN A 53 0.66 20.22 -8.81
CA GLN A 53 1.15 18.93 -9.31
C GLN A 53 2.12 18.26 -8.33
N GLY A 54 3.08 18.99 -7.76
CA GLY A 54 3.99 18.42 -6.75
C GLY A 54 3.28 17.91 -5.49
N ARG A 55 2.17 18.54 -5.07
CA ARG A 55 1.33 18.03 -3.96
C ARG A 55 0.55 16.78 -4.36
N LEU A 56 0.09 16.74 -5.60
CA LEU A 56 -0.61 15.60 -6.19
C LEU A 56 0.32 14.38 -6.29
N ASP A 57 1.57 14.56 -6.70
CA ASP A 57 2.59 13.50 -6.74
C ASP A 57 2.93 12.97 -5.35
N LEU A 58 3.01 13.86 -4.36
CA LEU A 58 3.17 13.45 -2.96
C LEU A 58 1.98 12.60 -2.50
N LEU A 59 0.76 12.96 -2.89
CA LEU A 59 -0.43 12.19 -2.58
C LEU A 59 -0.35 10.78 -3.20
N ILE A 60 0.05 10.67 -4.47
CA ILE A 60 0.26 9.37 -5.13
C ILE A 60 1.30 8.54 -4.35
N THR A 61 2.43 9.15 -3.98
CA THR A 61 3.52 8.51 -3.23
C THR A 61 3.03 7.96 -1.88
N VAL A 62 2.23 8.74 -1.15
CA VAL A 62 1.64 8.33 0.13
C VAL A 62 0.67 7.17 -0.05
N PHE A 63 -0.20 7.22 -1.06
CA PHE A 63 -1.17 6.15 -1.32
C PHE A 63 -0.51 4.86 -1.82
N ALA A 64 0.58 4.95 -2.59
CA ALA A 64 1.40 3.78 -2.94
C ALA A 64 1.97 3.10 -1.69
N GLY A 65 2.50 3.90 -0.76
CA GLY A 65 2.89 3.49 0.59
C GLY A 65 1.80 2.75 1.36
N LEU A 66 0.64 3.40 1.50
CA LEU A 66 -0.52 2.86 2.22
C LEU A 66 -1.05 1.58 1.57
N SER A 67 -1.01 1.49 0.24
CA SER A 67 -1.41 0.30 -0.49
C SER A 67 -0.57 -0.91 -0.10
N ALA A 68 0.76 -0.76 -0.05
CA ALA A 68 1.65 -1.84 0.38
C ALA A 68 1.34 -2.32 1.81
N VAL A 69 1.07 -1.40 2.73
CA VAL A 69 0.67 -1.72 4.12
C VAL A 69 -0.64 -2.50 4.15
N ALA A 70 -1.68 -2.00 3.44
CA ALA A 70 -2.99 -2.63 3.40
C ALA A 70 -2.95 -4.04 2.81
N VAL A 71 -2.16 -4.25 1.75
CA VAL A 71 -1.94 -5.56 1.12
C VAL A 71 -1.29 -6.55 2.09
N ILE A 72 -0.24 -6.11 2.78
CA ILE A 72 0.47 -6.95 3.77
C ILE A 72 -0.47 -7.29 4.94
N ASP A 73 -1.19 -6.31 5.48
CA ASP A 73 -2.11 -6.52 6.59
C ASP A 73 -3.26 -7.45 6.23
N ALA A 74 -3.85 -7.31 5.03
CA ALA A 74 -4.90 -8.20 4.54
C ALA A 74 -4.39 -9.64 4.41
N ALA A 75 -3.23 -9.84 3.79
CA ALA A 75 -2.61 -11.16 3.64
C ALA A 75 -2.33 -11.80 5.02
N VAL A 76 -1.78 -11.02 5.96
CA VAL A 76 -1.44 -11.49 7.30
C VAL A 76 -2.69 -11.77 8.15
N ALA A 77 -3.77 -11.01 7.97
CA ALA A 77 -5.03 -11.22 8.66
C ALA A 77 -5.67 -12.56 8.27
N MET A 78 -5.66 -12.88 6.97
CA MET A 78 -6.22 -14.12 6.44
C MET A 78 -5.35 -15.34 6.77
N ALA A 79 -4.02 -15.19 6.77
CA ALA A 79 -3.08 -16.27 7.07
C ALA A 79 -3.36 -16.96 8.42
N PRO A 80 -3.64 -18.29 8.43
CA PRO A 80 -3.93 -19.03 9.65
C PRO A 80 -2.68 -19.27 10.50
N ALA A 81 -1.49 -19.34 9.89
CA ALA A 81 -0.21 -19.59 10.54
C ALA A 81 0.93 -18.82 9.83
N ARG A 82 2.13 -18.81 10.43
CA ARG A 82 3.36 -18.22 9.86
C ARG A 82 3.22 -16.76 9.38
N LYS A 83 2.42 -15.97 10.08
CA LYS A 83 2.11 -14.55 9.76
C LYS A 83 3.33 -13.69 9.40
N ARG A 84 4.45 -13.88 10.09
CA ARG A 84 5.70 -13.16 9.79
C ARG A 84 6.28 -13.53 8.43
N ALA A 85 6.33 -14.82 8.11
CA ALA A 85 6.81 -15.30 6.82
C ALA A 85 5.90 -14.79 5.69
N VAL A 86 4.58 -14.84 5.90
CA VAL A 86 3.61 -14.31 4.93
C VAL A 86 3.86 -12.83 4.67
N ALA A 87 4.01 -12.00 5.72
CA ALA A 87 4.28 -10.56 5.56
C ALA A 87 5.53 -10.29 4.70
N TRP A 88 6.64 -10.96 5.00
CA TRP A 88 7.89 -10.81 4.25
C TRP A 88 7.80 -11.34 2.82
N CYS A 89 7.10 -12.47 2.61
CA CYS A 89 6.87 -13.00 1.27
C CYS A 89 6.00 -12.05 0.44
N THR A 90 4.94 -11.49 1.01
CA THR A 90 4.07 -10.52 0.33
C THR A 90 4.86 -9.26 -0.05
N LEU A 91 5.69 -8.73 0.85
CA LEU A 91 6.56 -7.60 0.55
C LEU A 91 7.59 -7.93 -0.54
N ALA A 92 8.21 -9.10 -0.49
CA ALA A 92 9.21 -9.50 -1.47
C ALA A 92 8.61 -9.69 -2.88
N VAL A 93 7.48 -10.40 -2.97
CA VAL A 93 6.80 -10.64 -4.26
C VAL A 93 6.22 -9.33 -4.82
N GLY A 94 5.55 -8.53 -3.98
CA GLY A 94 5.01 -7.24 -4.39
C GLY A 94 6.10 -6.25 -4.78
N GLY A 95 7.21 -6.20 -4.02
CA GLY A 95 8.36 -5.36 -4.32
C GLY A 95 9.06 -5.77 -5.62
N ALA A 96 9.24 -7.08 -5.86
CA ALA A 96 9.78 -7.57 -7.13
C ALA A 96 8.87 -7.20 -8.31
N PHE A 97 7.55 -7.39 -8.16
CA PHE A 97 6.58 -7.03 -9.18
C PHE A 97 6.57 -5.52 -9.47
N ALA A 98 6.60 -4.69 -8.43
CA ALA A 98 6.67 -3.24 -8.57
C ALA A 98 7.99 -2.78 -9.22
N ALA A 99 9.12 -3.39 -8.86
CA ALA A 99 10.42 -3.09 -9.46
C ALA A 99 10.47 -3.45 -10.96
N LEU A 100 9.80 -4.54 -11.37
CA LEU A 100 9.68 -4.91 -12.78
C LEU A 100 8.85 -3.90 -13.58
N LEU A 101 7.85 -3.28 -12.94
CA LEU A 101 6.95 -2.32 -13.58
C LEU A 101 7.48 -0.87 -13.56
N GLY A 102 8.41 -0.53 -12.66
CA GLY A 102 8.94 0.82 -12.54
C GLY A 102 10.32 0.84 -11.89
N PHE A 103 11.34 1.23 -12.66
CA PHE A 103 12.67 1.47 -12.10
C PHE A 103 12.69 2.81 -11.33
N GLY A 104 12.81 2.74 -10.00
CA GLY A 104 13.37 3.81 -9.17
C GLY A 104 12.50 5.05 -8.94
N SER A 105 11.18 4.91 -8.99
CA SER A 105 10.27 6.03 -8.74
C SER A 105 10.07 6.28 -7.22
N PRO A 106 9.78 7.52 -6.79
CA PRO A 106 9.58 7.83 -5.36
C PRO A 106 8.42 7.02 -4.74
N GLU A 107 7.39 6.69 -5.52
CA GLU A 107 6.27 5.85 -5.11
C GLU A 107 6.72 4.43 -4.76
N PHE A 108 7.65 3.87 -5.54
CA PHE A 108 8.25 2.56 -5.28
C PHE A 108 9.00 2.55 -3.95
N HIS A 109 9.84 3.58 -3.71
CA HIS A 109 10.57 3.71 -2.45
C HIS A 109 9.63 3.87 -1.24
N ALA A 110 8.56 4.64 -1.39
CA ALA A 110 7.54 4.80 -0.35
C ALA A 110 6.79 3.48 -0.06
N ALA A 111 6.38 2.75 -1.10
CA ALA A 111 5.73 1.44 -0.98
C ALA A 111 6.62 0.43 -0.24
N VAL A 112 7.89 0.31 -0.65
CA VAL A 112 8.83 -0.66 -0.03
C VAL A 112 9.16 -0.26 1.40
N SER A 113 9.42 1.02 1.68
CA SER A 113 9.78 1.48 3.02
C SER A 113 8.64 1.34 4.02
N LEU A 114 7.42 1.77 3.66
CA LEU A 114 6.24 1.63 4.52
C LEU A 114 5.83 0.16 4.68
N GLY A 115 5.91 -0.64 3.60
CA GLY A 115 5.68 -2.08 3.67
C GLY A 115 6.69 -2.80 4.59
N ALA A 116 7.97 -2.42 4.54
CA ALA A 116 9.00 -2.94 5.43
C ALA A 116 8.73 -2.57 6.89
N LEU A 117 8.32 -1.33 7.17
CA LEU A 117 7.93 -0.89 8.51
C LEU A 117 6.74 -1.71 9.04
N ALA A 118 5.75 -2.00 8.21
CA ALA A 118 4.62 -2.88 8.57
C ALA A 118 5.10 -4.29 8.94
N CYS A 119 5.97 -4.90 8.12
CA CYS A 119 6.58 -6.21 8.39
C CYS A 119 7.36 -6.23 9.72
N ILE A 120 8.13 -5.19 10.00
CA ILE A 120 8.89 -5.04 11.25
C ILE A 120 7.93 -4.90 12.44
N GLY A 121 6.94 -4.02 12.36
CA GLY A 121 5.94 -3.83 13.41
C GLY A 121 5.20 -5.12 13.76
N LEU A 122 4.78 -5.88 12.75
CA LEU A 122 4.15 -7.20 12.93
C LEU A 122 5.11 -8.20 13.60
N SER A 123 6.38 -8.19 13.22
CA SER A 123 7.40 -9.07 13.79
C SER A 123 7.67 -8.75 15.26
N LEU A 124 7.77 -7.47 15.62
CA LEU A 124 7.94 -7.01 17.00
C LEU A 124 6.73 -7.33 17.88
N ARG A 125 5.50 -7.11 17.37
CA ARG A 125 4.26 -7.45 18.09
C ARG A 125 4.17 -8.95 18.38
N GLY A 126 4.60 -9.77 17.43
CA GLY A 126 4.70 -11.22 17.62
C GLY A 126 5.71 -11.62 18.71
N ARG A 127 6.83 -10.90 18.85
CA ARG A 127 7.83 -11.18 19.90
C ARG A 127 7.29 -10.83 21.28
N ARG A 128 6.64 -9.67 21.44
CA ARG A 128 6.04 -9.24 22.71
C ARG A 128 4.99 -10.23 23.23
N ARG A 129 4.15 -10.78 22.35
CA ARG A 129 3.15 -11.79 22.73
C ARG A 129 3.75 -13.13 23.17
N ALA A 130 4.94 -13.48 22.68
CA ALA A 130 5.63 -14.68 23.11
C ALA A 130 6.24 -14.52 24.51
N VAL A 131 6.84 -13.36 24.79
CA VAL A 131 7.43 -13.03 26.11
C VAL A 131 6.37 -12.87 27.21
N SER A 132 5.18 -12.37 26.88
CA SER A 132 4.08 -12.24 27.85
C SER A 132 3.44 -13.58 28.26
N ARG A 133 3.75 -14.69 27.59
CA ARG A 133 3.15 -16.02 27.83
C ARG A 133 4.10 -16.98 28.57
N THR A 134 5.33 -16.56 28.83
CA THR A 134 6.32 -17.24 29.67
C THR A 134 6.32 -16.62 31.05
#